data_AF-A0A2D6HCJ6-F1
#
_entry.id   AF-A0A2D6HCJ6-F1
#
_cell.length_a   1.000
_cell.length_b   1.000
_cell.length_c   1.000
_cell.angle_alpha   90.00
_cell.angle_beta   90.00
_cell.angle_gamma   90.00
#
_symmetry.space_group_name_H-M   'P 1'
#
loop_
_entity.id
_entity.type
_entity.pdbx_description
1 polymer ?
#
loop_
_entity_poly.entity_id
_entity_poly.type
_entity_poly.pdbx_seq_one_letter_code
_entity_poly.pdbx_strand_id
1 'polypeptide(L)'
;MRLAPLLLLAGLPSCLQVSERSPVDLAHAQPTHCRARRAWEVVSAGAVVGVVVEFVEPRQASRRFFSVRNAHHQELGMVDALGRAWRFRPHGADAECLGSGPLLSSTVRVLAIEGPCLLFEVPLEALEAEATPKTAAPPRAHGERD
;
A
#
# COMPACT_ATOMS: atom_id res chain seq x y z
N MET A 1 59.69 -42.97 2.03
CA MET A 1 59.34 -41.76 1.23
C MET A 1 58.01 -41.22 1.73
N ARG A 2 57.89 -39.90 1.79
CA ARG A 2 57.00 -39.14 2.68
C ARG A 2 55.52 -39.16 2.22
N LEU A 3 54.61 -39.44 3.16
CA LEU A 3 53.17 -39.18 3.03
C LEU A 3 52.90 -37.68 3.19
N ALA A 4 52.30 -37.05 2.18
CA ALA A 4 51.84 -35.67 2.24
C ALA A 4 50.35 -35.64 2.66
N PRO A 5 49.97 -34.91 3.71
CA PRO A 5 48.57 -34.73 4.08
C PRO A 5 47.96 -33.63 3.22
N LEU A 6 46.98 -33.99 2.38
CA LEU A 6 46.11 -33.04 1.69
C LEU A 6 45.19 -32.39 2.74
N LEU A 7 45.48 -31.15 3.13
CA LEU A 7 44.55 -30.33 3.90
C LEU A 7 43.36 -29.94 3.00
N LEU A 8 42.24 -30.65 3.13
CA LEU A 8 40.93 -30.15 2.69
C LEU A 8 40.45 -29.10 3.71
N LEU A 9 40.73 -27.82 3.43
CA LEU A 9 40.11 -26.70 4.12
C LEU A 9 38.66 -26.57 3.65
N ALA A 10 37.75 -26.93 4.54
CA ALA A 10 36.31 -26.80 4.38
C ALA A 10 35.92 -25.34 4.11
N GLY A 11 35.27 -25.10 2.96
CA GLY A 11 34.62 -23.84 2.65
C GLY A 11 33.39 -23.66 3.54
N LEU A 12 33.53 -22.88 4.61
CA LEU A 12 32.38 -22.38 5.36
C LEU A 12 31.67 -21.33 4.48
N PRO A 13 30.35 -21.43 4.25
CA PRO A 13 29.62 -20.41 3.52
C PRO A 13 29.59 -19.13 4.36
N SER A 14 30.42 -18.15 4.00
CA SER A 14 30.35 -16.82 4.57
C SER A 14 29.08 -16.15 4.02
N CYS A 15 28.07 -15.94 4.88
CA CYS A 15 26.95 -15.08 4.54
C CYS A 15 27.47 -13.66 4.28
N LEU A 16 27.49 -13.27 3.01
CA LEU A 16 27.77 -11.90 2.61
C LEU A 16 26.53 -11.06 2.92
N GLN A 17 26.56 -10.30 4.01
CA GLN A 17 25.52 -9.32 4.29
C GLN A 17 25.83 -8.03 3.53
N VAL A 18 25.08 -7.77 2.46
CA VAL A 18 25.09 -6.45 1.80
C VAL A 18 24.08 -5.57 2.52
N SER A 19 24.57 -4.50 3.16
CA SER A 19 23.70 -3.46 3.74
C SER A 19 23.72 -2.26 2.80
N GLU A 20 22.58 -1.99 2.18
CA GLU A 20 22.35 -0.73 1.47
C GLU A 20 21.69 0.27 2.43
N ARG A 21 22.12 1.52 2.40
CA ARG A 21 21.52 2.62 3.15
C ARG A 21 21.24 3.76 2.19
N SER A 22 19.97 4.11 2.04
CA SER A 22 19.53 5.28 1.30
C SER A 22 19.02 6.32 2.29
N PRO A 23 19.89 7.17 2.86
CA PRO A 23 19.44 8.22 3.76
C PRO A 23 18.51 9.16 3.00
N VAL A 24 17.30 9.36 3.52
CA VAL A 24 16.35 10.33 2.97
C VAL A 24 16.90 11.72 3.28
N ASP A 25 17.33 12.46 2.26
CA ASP A 25 17.73 13.85 2.41
C ASP A 25 16.50 14.74 2.63
N LEU A 26 16.15 14.90 3.90
CA LEU A 26 15.01 15.72 4.31
C LEU A 26 15.23 17.22 4.08
N ALA A 27 16.47 17.68 3.88
CA ALA A 27 16.74 19.11 3.66
C ALA A 27 16.10 19.64 2.37
N HIS A 28 15.87 18.75 1.39
CA HIS A 28 15.25 19.07 0.11
C HIS A 28 13.84 18.48 -0.05
N ALA A 29 13.32 17.78 0.96
CA ALA A 29 11.98 17.21 0.90
C ALA A 29 10.92 18.31 1.04
N GLN A 30 10.15 18.55 -0.02
CA GLN A 30 8.98 19.42 0.04
C GLN A 30 7.71 18.57 0.16
N PRO A 31 7.10 18.47 1.37
CA PRO A 31 5.88 17.72 1.53
C PRO A 31 4.77 18.36 0.68
N THR A 32 4.19 17.56 -0.20
CA THR A 32 3.04 17.98 -0.99
C THR A 32 1.77 17.58 -0.25
N HIS A 33 0.92 18.56 0.06
CA HIS A 33 -0.35 18.31 0.71
C HIS A 33 -1.41 18.02 -0.34
N CYS A 34 -1.92 16.80 -0.33
CA CYS A 34 -3.07 16.39 -1.14
C CYS A 34 -4.32 16.30 -0.25
N ARG A 35 -5.48 16.65 -0.80
CA ARG A 35 -6.77 16.55 -0.12
C ARG A 35 -7.63 15.50 -0.80
N ALA A 36 -8.30 14.65 -0.03
CA ALA A 36 -9.32 13.76 -0.53
C ALA A 36 -10.50 14.57 -1.09
N ARG A 37 -10.94 14.23 -2.31
CA ARG A 37 -12.00 14.97 -3.03
C ARG A 37 -13.24 14.14 -3.27
N ARG A 38 -13.07 12.88 -3.65
CA ARG A 38 -14.15 11.96 -4.00
C ARG A 38 -13.76 10.56 -3.57
N ALA A 39 -14.76 9.73 -3.33
CA ALA A 39 -14.58 8.36 -2.93
C ALA A 39 -15.56 7.45 -3.67
N TRP A 40 -15.13 6.22 -3.91
CA TRP A 40 -15.97 5.18 -4.49
C TRP A 40 -15.78 3.87 -3.76
N GLU A 41 -16.88 3.19 -3.48
CA GLU A 41 -16.85 1.76 -3.18
C GLU A 41 -16.71 0.97 -4.48
N VAL A 42 -15.86 -0.06 -4.43
CA VAL A 42 -15.74 -1.05 -5.50
C VAL A 42 -16.59 -2.23 -5.09
N VAL A 43 -17.61 -2.54 -5.89
CA VAL A 43 -18.56 -3.63 -5.60
C VAL A 43 -18.41 -4.72 -6.66
N SER A 44 -18.25 -5.95 -6.21
CA SER A 44 -18.24 -7.15 -7.05
C SER A 44 -19.15 -8.22 -6.44
N ALA A 45 -19.97 -8.87 -7.27
CA ALA A 45 -20.94 -9.87 -6.84
C ALA A 45 -21.82 -9.44 -5.64
N GLY A 46 -22.15 -8.14 -5.54
CA GLY A 46 -22.97 -7.57 -4.46
C GLY A 46 -22.23 -7.28 -3.14
N ALA A 47 -20.91 -7.51 -3.08
CA ALA A 47 -20.09 -7.21 -1.91
C ALA A 47 -19.10 -6.07 -2.20
N VAL A 48 -18.83 -5.23 -1.19
CA VAL A 48 -17.76 -4.24 -1.24
C VAL A 48 -16.43 -4.98 -1.12
N VAL A 49 -15.59 -4.85 -2.15
CA VAL A 49 -14.31 -5.53 -2.28
C VAL A 49 -13.12 -4.58 -2.16
N GLY A 50 -13.38 -3.28 -2.22
CA GLY A 50 -12.38 -2.25 -2.05
C GLY A 50 -12.96 -0.85 -2.08
N VAL A 51 -12.09 0.13 -1.89
CA VAL A 51 -12.43 1.55 -1.89
C VAL A 51 -11.40 2.30 -2.73
N VAL A 52 -11.85 3.27 -3.50
CA VAL A 52 -11.00 4.19 -4.27
C VAL A 52 -11.20 5.60 -3.73
N VAL A 53 -10.12 6.33 -3.46
CA VAL A 53 -10.17 7.72 -2.99
C VAL A 53 -9.36 8.60 -3.94
N GLU A 54 -10.01 9.61 -4.53
CA GLU A 54 -9.32 10.63 -5.33
C GLU A 54 -8.67 11.65 -4.40
N PHE A 55 -7.37 11.83 -4.59
CA PHE A 55 -6.58 12.89 -3.96
C PHE A 55 -6.18 13.91 -5.01
N VAL A 56 -6.35 15.19 -4.66
CA VAL A 56 -5.95 16.33 -5.50
C VAL A 56 -5.00 17.24 -4.74
N GLU A 57 -3.95 17.72 -5.41
CA GLU A 57 -3.11 18.79 -4.89
C GLU A 57 -3.85 20.14 -5.09
N PRO A 58 -4.14 20.92 -4.03
CA PRO A 58 -4.93 22.14 -4.15
C PRO A 58 -4.32 23.20 -5.08
N ARG A 59 -2.99 23.24 -5.16
CA ARG A 59 -2.25 24.22 -5.97
C ARG A 59 -2.08 23.80 -7.43
N GLN A 60 -2.30 22.53 -7.74
CA GLN A 60 -2.08 21.98 -9.06
C GLN A 60 -3.07 20.85 -9.32
N ALA A 61 -4.27 21.18 -9.79
CA ALA A 61 -5.35 20.20 -10.00
C ALA A 61 -4.99 19.07 -10.97
N SER A 62 -4.00 19.26 -11.85
CA SER A 62 -3.47 18.20 -12.73
C SER A 62 -2.68 17.13 -11.96
N ARG A 63 -2.19 17.46 -10.76
CA ARG A 63 -1.61 16.50 -9.82
C ARG A 63 -2.71 15.90 -8.98
N ARG A 64 -3.30 14.85 -9.55
CA ARG A 64 -4.25 13.97 -8.89
C ARG A 64 -3.80 12.53 -8.98
N PHE A 65 -4.24 11.74 -8.03
CA PHE A 65 -4.09 10.30 -8.05
C PHE A 65 -5.26 9.68 -7.29
N PHE A 66 -5.40 8.37 -7.44
CA PHE A 66 -6.44 7.59 -6.81
C PHE A 66 -5.76 6.54 -5.93
N SER A 67 -5.96 6.65 -4.61
CA SER A 67 -5.57 5.62 -3.66
C SER A 67 -6.54 4.44 -3.80
N VAL A 68 -6.04 3.22 -3.98
CA VAL A 68 -6.85 2.00 -4.07
C VAL A 68 -6.62 1.17 -2.82
N ARG A 69 -7.71 0.85 -2.13
CA ARG A 69 -7.70 0.21 -0.82
C ARG A 69 -8.54 -1.07 -0.85
N ASN A 70 -8.17 -2.05 -0.04
CA ASN A 70 -9.02 -3.22 0.19
C ASN A 70 -10.25 -2.85 1.06
N ALA A 71 -11.14 -3.83 1.28
CA ALA A 71 -12.32 -3.67 2.13
C ALA A 71 -12.01 -3.35 3.61
N HIS A 72 -10.76 -3.47 4.03
CA HIS A 72 -10.28 -3.08 5.37
C HIS A 72 -9.59 -1.71 5.37
N HIS A 73 -9.78 -0.91 4.32
CA HIS A 73 -9.18 0.40 4.10
C HIS A 73 -7.64 0.43 4.08
N GLN A 74 -6.98 -0.72 3.92
CA GLN A 74 -5.54 -0.78 3.71
C GLN A 74 -5.21 -0.42 2.27
N GLU A 75 -4.29 0.53 2.07
CA GLU A 75 -3.83 0.91 0.75
C GLU A 75 -3.04 -0.23 0.11
N LEU A 76 -3.50 -0.68 -1.06
CA LEU A 76 -2.85 -1.73 -1.85
C LEU A 76 -2.07 -1.16 -3.03
N GLY A 77 -2.33 0.08 -3.40
CA GLY A 77 -1.73 0.69 -4.58
C GLY A 77 -2.38 2.02 -4.94
N MET A 78 -2.02 2.51 -6.12
CA MET A 78 -2.57 3.75 -6.64
C MET A 78 -2.80 3.70 -8.15
N VAL A 79 -3.67 4.57 -8.63
CA VAL A 79 -3.80 4.90 -10.05
C VAL A 79 -3.46 6.37 -10.22
N ASP A 80 -2.55 6.70 -11.12
CA ASP A 80 -2.19 8.11 -11.34
C ASP A 80 -3.14 8.84 -12.31
N ALA A 81 -2.89 10.14 -12.53
CA ALA A 81 -3.69 10.97 -13.44
C ALA A 81 -3.72 10.47 -14.89
N LEU A 82 -2.76 9.62 -15.30
CA LEU A 82 -2.67 9.02 -16.64
C LEU A 82 -3.35 7.64 -16.70
N GLY A 83 -3.94 7.19 -15.59
CA GLY A 83 -4.58 5.88 -15.50
C GLY A 83 -3.61 4.72 -15.32
N ARG A 84 -2.32 4.97 -15.03
CA ARG A 84 -1.33 3.92 -14.75
C ARG A 84 -1.56 3.36 -13.36
N ALA A 85 -1.68 2.04 -13.28
CA ALA A 85 -1.94 1.29 -12.06
C ALA A 85 -0.63 0.79 -11.45
N TRP A 86 -0.45 1.07 -10.16
CA TRP A 86 0.71 0.66 -9.37
C TRP A 86 0.23 -0.11 -8.15
N ARG A 87 0.85 -1.26 -7.87
CA ARG A 87 0.53 -2.09 -6.71
C ARG A 87 1.72 -2.18 -5.75
N PHE A 88 1.45 -1.94 -4.48
CA PHE A 88 2.42 -2.13 -3.42
C PHE A 88 2.42 -3.59 -2.98
N ARG A 89 3.61 -4.19 -2.88
CA ARG A 89 3.80 -5.51 -2.29
C ARG A 89 4.23 -5.33 -0.83
N PRO A 90 3.67 -6.09 0.12
CA PRO A 90 4.21 -6.11 1.47
C PRO A 90 5.72 -6.40 1.44
N HIS A 91 6.51 -5.55 2.09
CA HIS A 91 7.98 -5.62 2.12
C HIS A 91 8.69 -5.43 0.76
N GLY A 92 7.97 -5.10 -0.30
CA GLY A 92 8.56 -4.69 -1.57
C GLY A 92 9.13 -3.28 -1.46
N ALA A 93 10.36 -3.09 -1.93
CA ALA A 93 10.96 -1.76 -2.01
C ALA A 93 10.26 -0.89 -3.06
N ASP A 94 9.84 -1.51 -4.17
CA ASP A 94 9.25 -0.83 -5.32
C ASP A 94 7.79 -1.24 -5.56
N ALA A 95 7.03 -0.32 -6.14
CA ALA A 95 5.68 -0.60 -6.62
C ALA A 95 5.71 -1.30 -7.98
N GLU A 96 4.85 -2.29 -8.17
CA GLU A 96 4.69 -3.03 -9.42
C GLU A 96 3.74 -2.27 -10.37
N CYS A 97 4.19 -1.95 -11.59
CA CYS A 97 3.32 -1.35 -12.62
C CYS A 97 2.44 -2.43 -13.26
N LEU A 98 1.12 -2.33 -13.12
CA LEU A 98 0.14 -3.29 -13.65
C LEU A 98 -0.41 -2.88 -15.03
N GLY A 99 0.10 -1.79 -15.61
CA GLY A 99 -0.33 -1.23 -16.89
C GLY A 99 -1.18 0.03 -16.74
N SER A 100 -1.86 0.44 -17.81
CA SER A 100 -2.70 1.65 -17.86
C SER A 100 -4.12 1.35 -18.34
N GLY A 101 -5.06 2.24 -18.03
CA GLY A 101 -6.43 2.14 -18.49
C GLY A 101 -7.40 3.03 -17.73
N PRO A 102 -8.72 2.92 -18.03
CA PRO A 102 -9.77 3.57 -17.26
C PRO A 102 -9.71 3.21 -15.77
N LEU A 103 -10.12 4.14 -14.91
CA LEU A 103 -10.03 4.01 -13.44
C LEU A 103 -10.55 2.66 -12.93
N LEU A 104 -11.76 2.25 -13.33
CA LEU A 104 -12.34 0.96 -12.92
C LEU A 104 -11.42 -0.22 -13.28
N SER A 105 -10.93 -0.29 -14.53
CA SER A 105 -10.06 -1.38 -14.97
C SER A 105 -8.72 -1.40 -14.23
N SER A 106 -8.14 -0.22 -13.98
CA SER A 106 -6.90 -0.08 -13.23
C SER A 106 -7.07 -0.46 -11.76
N THR A 107 -8.17 -0.04 -11.14
CA THR A 107 -8.54 -0.44 -9.77
C THR A 107 -8.70 -1.95 -9.63
N VAL A 108 -9.40 -2.61 -10.56
CA VAL A 108 -9.60 -4.07 -10.54
C VAL A 108 -8.26 -4.81 -10.58
N ARG A 109 -7.30 -4.33 -11.40
CA ARG A 109 -5.93 -4.90 -11.44
C ARG A 109 -5.21 -4.74 -10.09
N VAL A 110 -5.29 -3.55 -9.47
CA VAL A 110 -4.66 -3.31 -8.15
C VAL A 110 -5.27 -4.22 -7.09
N LEU A 111 -6.58 -4.40 -7.08
CA LEU A 111 -7.28 -5.29 -6.15
C LEU A 111 -7.05 -6.79 -6.45
N ALA A 112 -6.55 -7.14 -7.65
CA ALA A 112 -6.50 -8.52 -8.18
C ALA A 112 -7.84 -9.26 -8.04
N ILE A 113 -8.90 -8.64 -8.52
CA ILE A 113 -10.25 -9.22 -8.53
C ILE A 113 -10.56 -9.71 -9.94
N GLU A 114 -11.25 -10.85 -10.01
CA GLU A 114 -11.77 -11.39 -11.25
C GLU A 114 -13.27 -11.11 -11.36
N GLY A 115 -13.75 -10.90 -12.58
CA GLY A 115 -15.17 -10.68 -12.86
C GLY A 115 -15.60 -9.21 -12.87
N PRO A 116 -16.91 -8.96 -13.10
CA PRO A 116 -17.44 -7.62 -13.23
C PRO A 116 -17.40 -6.87 -11.89
N CYS A 117 -17.05 -5.60 -11.96
CA CYS A 117 -17.00 -4.68 -10.83
C CYS A 117 -17.69 -3.37 -11.19
N LEU A 118 -18.24 -2.69 -10.20
CA LEU A 118 -18.85 -1.36 -10.33
C LEU A 118 -18.21 -0.39 -9.33
N LEU A 119 -18.19 0.90 -9.68
CA LEU A 119 -17.82 1.98 -8.78
C LEU A 119 -19.08 2.74 -8.37
N PHE A 120 -19.33 2.80 -7.07
CA PHE A 120 -20.41 3.60 -6.50
C PHE A 120 -19.80 4.75 -5.73
N GLU A 121 -20.09 5.98 -6.14
CA GLU A 121 -19.59 7.16 -5.43
C GLU A 121 -20.25 7.26 -4.06
N VAL A 122 -19.43 7.47 -3.04
CA VAL A 122 -19.87 7.59 -1.65
C VAL A 122 -19.35 8.89 -1.04
N PRO A 123 -20.06 9.46 -0.03
CA PRO A 123 -19.55 10.60 0.73
C PRO A 123 -18.23 10.28 1.42
N LEU A 124 -17.32 11.25 1.49
CA LEU A 124 -16.01 11.05 2.14
C LEU A 124 -16.17 10.75 3.64
N GLU A 125 -17.15 11.37 4.27
CA GLU A 125 -17.46 11.26 5.70
C GLU A 125 -17.88 9.83 6.08
N ALA A 126 -18.51 9.11 5.14
CA ALA A 126 -18.91 7.72 5.34
C ALA A 126 -17.68 6.80 5.49
N LEU A 127 -16.61 7.05 4.72
CA LEU A 127 -15.38 6.26 4.81
C LEU A 127 -14.58 6.56 6.08
N GLU A 128 -14.59 7.80 6.57
CA GLU A 128 -13.90 8.19 7.79
C GLU A 128 -14.53 7.57 9.05
N ALA A 129 -15.87 7.48 9.06
CA ALA A 129 -16.60 6.83 10.14
C ALA A 129 -16.27 5.33 10.27
N GLU A 130 -16.07 4.65 9.15
CA GLU A 130 -15.71 3.22 9.11
C GLU A 130 -14.24 2.96 9.44
N ALA A 131 -13.35 3.88 9.03
CA ALA A 131 -11.91 3.80 9.33
C ALA A 131 -11.55 4.12 10.79
N THR A 132 -12.43 4.78 11.54
CA THR A 132 -12.18 5.09 12.94
C THR A 132 -12.29 3.80 13.77
N PRO A 133 -11.21 3.30 14.39
CA PRO A 133 -11.30 2.13 15.24
C PRO A 133 -12.29 2.44 16.35
N LYS A 134 -13.39 1.68 16.42
CA LYS A 134 -14.35 1.72 17.51
C LYS A 134 -13.55 1.60 18.80
N THR A 135 -13.40 2.72 19.52
CA THR A 135 -12.49 2.87 20.65
C THR A 135 -12.54 1.61 21.52
N ALA A 136 -11.47 0.80 21.48
CA ALA A 136 -11.34 -0.32 22.38
C ALA A 136 -11.46 0.25 23.79
N ALA A 137 -12.36 -0.33 24.59
CA ALA A 137 -12.55 0.07 25.97
C ALA A 137 -11.17 0.16 26.66
N PRO A 138 -10.92 1.20 27.48
CA PRO A 138 -9.64 1.33 28.16
C PRO A 138 -9.31 0.03 28.89
N PRO A 139 -8.04 -0.41 28.90
CA PRO A 139 -7.64 -1.60 29.61
C PRO A 139 -8.17 -1.50 31.05
N ARG A 140 -8.96 -2.49 31.47
CA ARG A 140 -9.43 -2.57 32.86
C ARG A 140 -8.17 -2.53 33.72
N ALA A 141 -8.06 -1.51 34.57
CA ALA A 141 -6.98 -1.40 35.54
C ALA A 141 -6.89 -2.75 36.25
N HIS A 142 -5.75 -3.44 36.09
CA HIS A 142 -5.47 -4.61 36.89
C HIS A 142 -5.37 -4.11 38.33
N GLY A 143 -6.41 -4.43 39.11
CA GLY A 143 -6.41 -4.20 40.54
C GLY A 143 -5.14 -4.77 41.15
N GLU A 144 -4.47 -3.93 41.92
CA GLU A 144 -3.62 -4.34 43.04
C GLU A 144 -4.29 -5.53 43.72
N ARG A 145 -3.59 -6.67 43.70
CA ARG A 145 -3.88 -7.75 44.64
C ARG A 145 -3.10 -7.39 45.90
N ASP A 146 -3.85 -7.24 46.97
CA ASP A 146 -3.36 -7.20 48.36
C ASP A 146 -2.40 -8.36 48.67
#